data_AF-A0A914NQH8-F1
#
_entry.id   AF-A0A914NQH8-F1
#
_cell.length_a   1.000
_cell.length_b   1.000
_cell.length_c   1.000
_cell.angle_alpha   90.00
_cell.angle_beta   90.00
_cell.angle_gamma   90.00
#
_symmetry.space_group_name_H-M   'P 1'
#
loop_
_entity.id
_entity.type
_entity.pdbx_description
1 polymer ?
#
loop_
_entity_poly.entity_id
_entity_poly.type
_entity_poly.pdbx_seq_one_letter_code
_entity_poly.pdbx_strand_id
1 'polypeptide(L)' 'MRGWDVEKGPPEDETPTIMPDSLMSLTAPKLCAKYFKGKHHFIGGRFLPPKISEKLNLPEYEGSSQFIKI' A
#
# COMPACT_ATOMS: atom_id res chain seq x y z
N MET A 1 -21.46 -2.84 -2.47
CA MET A 1 -20.15 -2.29 -2.11
C MET A 1 -19.14 -2.79 -3.11
N ARG A 2 -18.43 -1.90 -3.81
CA ARG A 2 -17.41 -2.28 -4.80
C ARG A 2 -16.03 -1.98 -4.23
N GLY A 3 -15.08 -2.86 -4.52
CA GLY A 3 -13.67 -2.65 -4.18
C GLY A 3 -13.01 -1.65 -5.13
N TRP A 4 -11.77 -1.30 -4.82
CA TRP A 4 -10.94 -0.51 -5.72
C TRP A 4 -10.41 -1.39 -6.84
N ASP A 5 -10.32 -0.83 -8.04
CA ASP A 5 -9.46 -1.37 -9.08
C ASP A 5 -8.00 -1.26 -8.62
N VAL A 6 -7.22 -2.32 -8.81
CA VAL A 6 -5.83 -2.43 -8.31
C VAL A 6 -4.92 -1.36 -8.91
N GLU A 7 -5.28 -0.81 -10.08
CA GLU A 7 -4.52 0.22 -10.77
C GLU A 7 -5.22 1.57 -10.79
N LYS A 8 -6.53 1.57 -11.05
CA LYS A 8 -7.32 2.79 -11.27
C LYS A 8 -7.93 3.37 -10.00
N GLY A 9 -7.86 2.65 -8.87
CA GLY A 9 -8.35 3.16 -7.60
C GLY A 9 -9.87 2.95 -7.39
N PRO A 10 -10.52 3.77 -6.55
CA PRO A 10 -11.95 3.65 -6.29
C PRO A 10 -12.78 3.90 -7.57
N PRO A 11 -13.99 3.32 -7.68
CA PRO A 11 -14.91 3.69 -8.75
C PRO A 11 -15.26 5.19 -8.67
N GLU A 12 -15.48 5.80 -9.84
CA GLU A 12 -15.82 7.23 -9.97
C GLU A 12 -17.33 7.49 -9.92
N ASP A 13 -18.14 6.44 -9.92
CA ASP A 13 -19.60 6.51 -9.82
C ASP A 13 -20.08 6.61 -8.35
N GLU A 14 -21.39 6.77 -8.15
CA GLU A 14 -21.98 6.87 -6.81
C GLU A 14 -22.02 5.52 -6.05
N THR A 15 -21.29 4.50 -6.51
CA THR A 15 -21.27 3.20 -5.84
C THR A 15 -20.66 3.32 -4.45
N PRO A 16 -21.34 2.82 -3.40
CA PRO A 16 -20.77 2.76 -2.06
C PRO A 16 -19.42 2.03 -2.06
N THR A 17 -18.38 2.78 -1.68
CA THR A 17 -16.97 2.37 -1.76
C THR A 17 -16.30 2.56 -0.42
N ILE A 18 -15.47 1.58 -0.03
CA ILE A 18 -14.66 1.69 1.18
C ILE A 18 -13.57 2.74 0.94
N MET A 19 -13.51 3.74 1.81
CA MET A 19 -12.43 4.71 1.90
C MET A 19 -11.70 4.48 3.23
N PRO A 20 -10.64 3.64 3.26
CA PRO A 20 -10.02 3.24 4.52
C PRO A 20 -9.26 4.40 5.16
N ASP A 21 -9.23 4.45 6.49
CA ASP A 21 -8.35 5.38 7.25
C ASP A 21 -6.91 4.84 7.34
N SER A 22 -6.73 3.53 7.18
CA SER A 22 -5.44 2.84 7.19
C SER A 22 -5.29 1.88 6.01
N LEU A 23 -4.15 1.92 5.31
CA LEU A 23 -3.82 1.05 4.17
C LEU A 23 -2.52 0.30 4.45
N MET A 24 -2.54 -1.04 4.37
CA MET A 24 -1.34 -1.88 4.45
C MET A 24 -1.03 -2.47 3.07
N SER A 25 0.01 -1.94 2.43
CA SER A 25 0.54 -2.48 1.18
C SER A 25 1.49 -3.63 1.46
N LEU A 26 1.27 -4.79 0.85
CA LEU A 26 2.18 -5.94 0.97
C LEU A 26 3.23 -5.91 -0.13
N THR A 27 4.49 -6.11 0.24
CA THR A 27 5.69 -6.09 -0.62
C THR A 27 6.02 -4.70 -1.16
N ALA A 28 5.09 -4.09 -1.88
CA ALA A 28 5.17 -2.72 -2.39
C ALA A 28 3.75 -2.16 -2.60
N PRO A 29 3.55 -0.84 -2.53
CA PRO A 29 2.27 -0.21 -2.86
C PRO A 29 1.84 -0.51 -4.30
N LYS A 30 0.55 -0.75 -4.48
CA LYS A 30 -0.07 -0.93 -5.81
C LYS A 30 -0.45 0.44 -6.35
N LEU A 31 -0.70 0.54 -7.65
CA LEU A 31 -1.02 1.82 -8.28
C LEU A 31 -2.28 2.47 -7.70
N CYS A 32 -3.27 1.68 -7.26
CA CYS A 32 -4.44 2.18 -6.57
C CYS A 32 -4.13 2.94 -5.26
N ALA A 33 -2.99 2.68 -4.61
CA ALA A 33 -2.61 3.37 -3.39
C ALA A 33 -2.37 4.88 -3.61
N LYS A 34 -2.17 5.33 -4.86
CA LYS A 34 -2.10 6.76 -5.21
C LYS A 34 -3.41 7.51 -4.90
N TYR A 35 -4.52 6.81 -4.83
CA TYR A 35 -5.84 7.36 -4.53
C TYR A 35 -6.18 7.31 -3.03
N PHE A 36 -5.29 6.75 -2.20
CA PHE A 36 -5.48 6.67 -0.75
C PHE A 36 -5.45 8.07 -0.10
N LYS A 37 -6.45 8.34 0.75
CA LYS A 37 -6.61 9.62 1.45
C LYS A 37 -6.72 9.46 2.97
N GLY A 38 -6.51 8.24 3.49
CA GLY A 38 -6.53 7.97 4.93
C GLY A 38 -5.27 8.47 5.64
N LYS A 39 -5.25 8.35 6.96
CA LYS A 39 -4.18 8.89 7.83
C LYS A 39 -2.94 8.00 7.93
N HIS A 40 -3.07 6.71 7.63
CA HIS A 40 -2.01 5.74 7.90
C HIS A 40 -1.74 4.84 6.69
N HIS A 41 -0.62 5.02 6.02
CA HIS A 41 -0.15 4.10 4.98
C HIS A 41 1.06 3.33 5.50
N PHE A 42 1.01 2.01 5.42
CA PHE A 42 2.08 1.11 5.81
C PHE A 42 2.52 0.23 4.64
N ILE A 43 3.78 -0.16 4.62
CA ILE A 43 4.28 -1.29 3.84
C ILE A 43 4.63 -2.42 4.80
N GLY A 44 4.18 -3.63 4.49
CA GLY A 44 4.62 -4.87 5.14
C GLY A 44 5.09 -5.89 4.12
N GLY A 45 5.44 -7.10 4.58
CA GLY A 45 5.94 -8.17 3.71
C GLY A 45 7.45 -8.08 3.49
N ARG A 46 8.20 -8.09 4.60
CA ARG A 46 9.66 -8.05 4.65
C ARG A 46 10.28 -9.41 4.28
N PHE A 47 10.12 -9.80 3.03
CA PHE A 47 10.68 -11.06 2.50
C PHE A 47 11.40 -10.90 1.15
N LEU A 48 11.47 -9.67 0.63
CA LEU A 48 12.20 -9.42 -0.62
C LEU A 48 13.72 -9.49 -0.39
N PRO A 49 14.46 -10.15 -1.30
CA PRO A 49 15.91 -10.06 -1.34
C PRO A 49 16.39 -8.60 -1.47
N PRO A 50 17.55 -8.22 -0.89
CA PRO A 50 18.05 -6.84 -0.88
C PRO A 50 18.08 -6.17 -2.27
N LYS A 51 18.58 -6.88 -3.29
CA LYS A 51 18.66 -6.38 -4.67
C LYS A 51 17.29 -6.02 -5.28
N ILE A 52 16.21 -6.71 -4.88
CA ILE A 52 14.86 -6.40 -5.36
C ILE A 52 14.29 -5.21 -4.58
N SER A 53 14.55 -5.15 -3.28
CA SER A 53 14.17 -4.02 -2.42
C SER A 53 14.76 -2.70 -2.91
N GLU A 54 16.06 -2.69 -3.24
CA GLU A 54 16.78 -1.54 -3.80
C GLU A 54 16.18 -1.11 -5.14
N LYS A 55 15.93 -2.06 -6.06
CA LYS A 55 15.32 -1.76 -7.37
C LYS A 55 13.92 -1.13 -7.27
N LEU A 56 13.20 -1.44 -6.20
CA LEU A 56 11.85 -0.92 -5.94
C LEU A 56 11.86 0.32 -5.04
N ASN A 57 13.04 0.82 -4.64
CA ASN A 57 13.22 1.93 -3.72
C ASN A 57 12.38 1.78 -2.43
N LEU A 58 12.34 0.56 -1.89
CA LEU A 58 11.59 0.32 -0.65
C LEU A 58 12.36 0.87 0.56
N PRO A 59 11.69 1.47 1.55
CA PRO A 59 12.36 1.95 2.75
C PRO A 59 12.87 0.79 3.62
N GLU A 60 13.88 1.06 4.44
CA GLU A 60 14.42 0.07 5.36
C GLU A 60 13.48 -0.20 6.53
N TYR A 61 13.42 -1.46 6.95
CA TYR A 61 12.67 -1.89 8.12
C TYR A 61 13.55 -1.79 9.37
N GLU A 62 13.08 -1.08 10.39
CA GLU A 62 13.79 -0.93 11.66
C GLU A 62 13.86 -2.25 12.43
N GLY A 63 15.06 -2.63 12.88
CA GLY A 63 15.30 -3.80 13.73
C GLY A 63 14.66 -5.07 13.16
N SER A 64 13.80 -5.71 13.96
CA SER A 64 13.02 -6.90 13.59
C SER A 64 11.60 -6.60 13.09
N SER A 65 11.25 -5.31 12.88
CA SER A 65 9.91 -4.93 12.42
C SER A 65 9.54 -5.60 11.09
N GLN A 66 8.27 -5.94 10.96
CA GLN A 66 7.67 -6.57 9.77
C GLN A 66 6.87 -5.58 8.92
N PHE A 67 6.76 -4.33 9.36
CA PHE A 67 6.11 -3.25 8.65
C PHE A 67 6.80 -1.91 8.92
N ILE A 68 6.54 -0.94 8.06
CA ILE A 68 6.98 0.44 8.18
C ILE A 68 5.84 1.37 7.78
N LYS A 69 5.78 2.56 8.36
CA LYS A 69 4.85 3.61 7.94
C LYS A 69 5.51 4.44 6.83
N ILE A 70 4.78 4.73 5.77
CA ILE A 70 5.23 5.52 4.61
C ILE A 70 4.35 6.74 4.37
#